data_AF-Q5Z479-F1
#
_entry.id   AF-Q5Z479-F1
#
_cell.length_a   1.000
_cell.length_b   1.000
_cell.length_c   1.000
_cell.angle_alpha   90.00
_cell.angle_beta   90.00
_cell.angle_gamma   90.00
#
_symmetry.space_group_name_H-M   'P 1'
#
loop_
_entity.id
_entity.type
_entity.pdbx_description
1 polymer ?
#
loop_
_entity_poly.entity_id
_entity_poly.type
_entity_poly.pdbx_seq_one_letter_code
_entity_poly.pdbx_strand_id
1 'polypeptide(L)'
;MLLSPSCRSSSAGFSGDSVRQIGSQFTMFLTAPLQAFCHLIGNNGVDIDRDTYNKAEELLSLSLNEWATTLVASSSLHPVWVEVLGDPLLRRLLLRFIFCRAAHSIFKPTYHKVDFLPTCTPPLPESVDAESMLSQCCLLRVASFFGATNQFSFSEVTTWPEVDVEEAAVVNPSI
;
A
#
# COMPACT_ATOMS: atom_id res chain seq x y z
N MET A 1 2.87 -20.05 -1.42
CA MET A 1 2.90 -19.80 0.04
C MET A 1 3.30 -18.35 0.28
N LEU A 2 2.62 -17.64 1.18
CA LEU A 2 2.98 -16.28 1.61
C LEU A 2 3.77 -16.38 2.92
N LEU A 3 4.93 -15.73 2.99
CA LEU A 3 5.86 -15.82 4.11
C LEU A 3 6.06 -14.44 4.74
N SER A 4 6.01 -14.39 6.06
CA SER A 4 6.32 -13.19 6.82
C SER A 4 7.81 -12.80 6.66
N PRO A 5 8.17 -11.53 6.89
CA PRO A 5 9.56 -11.13 6.97
C PRO A 5 10.36 -11.90 8.04
N SER A 6 11.66 -12.11 7.79
CA SER A 6 12.60 -12.71 8.73
C SER A 6 12.94 -11.78 9.91
N CYS A 7 12.77 -10.47 9.74
CA CYS A 7 13.02 -9.41 10.73
C CYS A 7 11.81 -8.47 10.88
N ARG A 8 11.62 -7.91 12.09
CA ARG A 8 10.50 -7.00 12.40
C ARG A 8 10.96 -5.55 12.30
N SER A 9 10.19 -4.70 11.60
CA SER A 9 10.45 -3.26 11.61
C SER A 9 10.08 -2.68 12.97
N SER A 10 10.96 -1.84 13.54
CA SER A 10 10.61 -1.01 14.68
C SER A 10 9.59 0.02 14.21
N SER A 11 8.32 -0.09 14.64
CA SER A 11 7.36 1.00 14.45
C SER A 11 7.90 2.23 15.17
N ALA A 12 8.02 3.36 14.48
CA ALA A 12 8.44 4.60 15.10
C ALA A 12 7.44 4.95 16.22
N GLY A 13 7.86 4.82 17.49
CA GLY A 13 7.07 5.31 18.63
C GLY A 13 6.86 4.40 19.84
N PHE A 14 7.32 3.15 19.87
CA PHE A 14 7.11 2.30 21.06
C PHE A 14 8.24 2.42 22.11
N SER A 15 8.06 3.33 23.07
CA SER A 15 8.61 3.23 24.43
C SER A 15 7.43 3.38 25.40
N GLY A 16 6.88 2.27 25.89
CA GLY A 16 5.81 2.32 26.90
C GLY A 16 5.05 1.00 27.04
N ASP A 17 5.11 0.43 28.25
CA ASP A 17 4.33 -0.70 28.75
C ASP A 17 2.81 -0.50 28.52
N SER A 18 2.24 -1.16 27.51
CA SER A 18 0.84 -1.69 27.50
C SER A 18 0.43 -2.28 26.14
N VAL A 19 1.36 -2.93 25.43
CA VAL A 19 1.03 -3.60 24.16
C VAL A 19 0.18 -4.82 24.45
N ARG A 20 -1.15 -4.68 24.35
CA ARG A 20 -1.99 -5.78 23.89
C ARG A 20 -1.28 -6.33 22.66
N GLN A 21 -0.84 -7.59 22.73
CA GLN A 21 -0.03 -8.29 21.73
C GLN A 21 -0.70 -8.21 20.35
N ILE A 22 -0.53 -7.08 19.67
CA ILE A 22 -0.82 -6.92 18.27
C ILE A 22 0.11 -7.93 17.60
N GLY A 23 -0.47 -8.89 16.87
CA GLY A 23 0.28 -9.92 16.17
C GLY A 23 1.34 -9.32 15.23
N SER A 24 2.07 -10.17 14.51
CA SER A 24 3.10 -9.67 13.58
C SER A 24 2.55 -8.56 12.66
N GLN A 25 3.34 -7.52 12.37
CA GLN A 25 2.93 -6.42 11.45
C GLN A 25 2.39 -7.00 10.13
N PHE A 26 3.00 -8.08 9.65
CA PHE A 26 2.53 -8.85 8.51
C PHE A 26 1.07 -9.32 8.66
N THR A 27 0.72 -9.96 9.79
CA THR A 27 -0.66 -10.36 10.07
C THR A 27 -1.61 -9.16 10.09
N MET A 28 -1.19 -8.03 10.67
CA MET A 28 -2.01 -6.81 10.66
C MET A 28 -2.24 -6.31 9.24
N PHE A 29 -1.22 -6.30 8.37
CA PHE A 29 -1.42 -5.95 6.96
C PHE A 29 -2.43 -6.87 6.27
N LEU A 30 -2.39 -8.17 6.55
CA LEU A 30 -3.32 -9.14 5.96
C LEU A 30 -4.76 -8.98 6.46
N THR A 31 -4.98 -8.48 7.67
CA THR A 31 -6.33 -8.37 8.27
C THR A 31 -6.90 -6.95 8.23
N ALA A 32 -6.08 -5.93 8.48
CA ALA A 32 -6.41 -4.51 8.55
C ALA A 32 -5.28 -3.65 7.91
N PRO A 33 -5.18 -3.63 6.56
CA PRO A 33 -4.03 -3.08 5.85
C PRO A 33 -3.81 -1.58 6.10
N LEU A 34 -4.87 -0.77 6.13
CA LEU A 34 -4.76 0.67 6.40
C LEU A 34 -4.25 0.94 7.82
N GLN A 35 -4.79 0.25 8.82
CA GLN A 35 -4.32 0.34 10.20
C GLN A 35 -2.85 -0.08 10.35
N ALA A 36 -2.42 -1.12 9.62
CA ALA A 36 -1.03 -1.56 9.58
C ALA A 36 -0.12 -0.49 8.98
N PHE A 37 -0.56 0.16 7.90
CA PHE A 37 0.15 1.27 7.30
C PHE A 37 0.27 2.46 8.26
N CYS A 38 -0.81 2.84 8.95
CA CYS A 38 -0.77 3.89 9.98
C CYS A 38 0.26 3.56 11.08
N HIS A 39 0.26 2.32 11.58
CA HIS A 39 1.26 1.87 12.55
C HIS A 39 2.68 1.92 12.00
N LEU A 40 2.89 1.59 10.72
CA LEU A 40 4.19 1.64 10.07
C LEU A 40 4.76 3.06 10.05
N ILE A 41 3.94 4.06 9.72
CA ILE A 41 4.35 5.47 9.64
C ILE A 41 4.38 6.19 11.01
N GLY A 42 4.17 5.46 12.10
CA GLY A 42 4.17 6.01 13.47
C GLY A 42 2.89 6.74 13.87
N ASN A 43 1.79 6.54 13.13
CA ASN A 43 0.48 7.07 13.49
C ASN A 43 -0.32 6.02 14.29
N ASN A 44 -0.54 6.28 15.57
CA ASN A 44 -1.25 5.36 16.46
C ASN A 44 -2.77 5.29 16.20
N GLY A 45 -3.29 6.06 15.24
CA GLY A 45 -4.71 6.05 14.87
C GLY A 45 -5.65 6.67 15.90
N VAL A 46 -5.11 7.16 17.02
CA VAL A 46 -5.87 7.79 18.12
C VAL A 46 -6.44 9.15 17.71
N ASP A 47 -5.83 9.81 16.71
CA ASP A 47 -6.22 11.15 16.25
C ASP A 47 -6.82 11.19 14.83
N ILE A 48 -7.04 10.04 14.17
CA ILE A 48 -7.68 10.02 12.84
C ILE A 48 -9.20 9.95 13.04
N ASP A 49 -9.91 11.00 12.63
CA ASP A 49 -11.37 10.97 12.64
C ASP A 49 -11.90 9.90 11.65
N ARG A 50 -13.11 9.40 11.94
CA ARG A 50 -13.71 8.29 11.20
C ARG A 50 -13.89 8.60 9.71
N ASP A 51 -14.21 9.84 9.35
CA ASP A 51 -14.52 10.18 7.97
C ASP A 51 -13.23 10.28 7.15
N THR A 52 -12.15 10.80 7.74
CA THR A 52 -10.80 10.74 7.17
C THR A 52 -10.32 9.30 7.00
N TYR A 53 -10.52 8.44 8.00
CA TYR A 53 -10.16 7.03 7.91
C TYR A 53 -10.90 6.31 6.77
N ASN A 54 -12.22 6.54 6.64
CA ASN A 54 -13.03 5.94 5.57
C ASN A 54 -12.55 6.36 4.18
N LYS A 55 -12.20 7.65 3.99
CA LYS A 55 -11.66 8.15 2.71
C LYS A 55 -10.32 7.48 2.35
N ALA A 56 -9.45 7.26 3.34
CA ALA A 56 -8.21 6.53 3.13
C ALA A 56 -8.45 5.05 2.78
N GLU A 57 -9.46 4.41 3.39
CA GLU A 57 -9.85 3.04 3.11
C GLU A 57 -10.38 2.90 1.66
N GLU A 58 -11.14 3.89 1.18
CA GLU A 58 -11.59 4.00 -0.21
C GLU A 58 -10.40 4.15 -1.18
N LEU A 59 -9.46 5.05 -0.89
CA LEU A 59 -8.24 5.24 -1.68
C LEU A 59 -7.40 3.96 -1.80
N LEU A 60 -7.23 3.26 -0.67
CA LEU A 60 -6.55 1.97 -0.65
C LEU A 60 -7.34 0.92 -1.45
N SER A 61 -8.66 0.88 -1.32
CA SER A 61 -9.52 -0.06 -2.04
C SER A 61 -9.44 0.11 -3.56
N LEU A 62 -9.36 1.35 -4.05
CA LEU A 62 -9.13 1.63 -5.47
C LEU A 62 -7.80 1.03 -5.94
N SER A 63 -6.73 1.23 -5.18
CA SER A 63 -5.40 0.70 -5.50
C SER A 63 -5.37 -0.84 -5.48
N LEU A 64 -6.05 -1.47 -4.51
CA LEU A 64 -6.19 -2.93 -4.45
C LEU A 64 -6.93 -3.47 -5.69
N ASN A 65 -7.94 -2.75 -6.18
CA ASN A 65 -8.68 -3.13 -7.37
C ASN A 65 -7.87 -2.95 -8.66
N GLU A 66 -7.02 -1.91 -8.73
CA GLU A 66 -6.07 -1.73 -9.83
C GLU A 66 -5.11 -2.92 -9.93
N TRP A 67 -4.48 -3.34 -8.82
CA TRP A 67 -3.65 -4.54 -8.81
C TRP A 67 -4.42 -5.81 -9.22
N ALA A 68 -5.65 -5.98 -8.74
CA ALA A 68 -6.48 -7.11 -9.13
C ALA A 68 -6.72 -7.14 -10.65
N THR A 69 -7.04 -5.98 -11.22
CA THR A 69 -7.28 -5.81 -12.66
C THR A 69 -6.00 -6.08 -13.46
N THR A 70 -4.86 -5.55 -13.03
CA THR A 70 -3.55 -5.78 -13.65
C THR A 70 -3.16 -7.26 -13.62
N LEU A 71 -3.43 -7.95 -12.52
CA LEU A 71 -3.16 -9.38 -12.39
C LEU A 71 -4.04 -10.21 -13.32
N VAL A 72 -5.35 -9.93 -13.37
CA VAL A 72 -6.30 -10.65 -14.24
C VAL A 72 -5.99 -10.42 -15.72
N ALA A 73 -5.52 -9.22 -16.09
CA ALA A 73 -5.13 -8.90 -17.47
C ALA A 73 -3.79 -9.51 -17.89
N SER A 74 -3.02 -10.11 -16.97
CA SER A 74 -1.70 -10.66 -17.26
C SER A 74 -1.80 -11.97 -18.05
N SER A 75 -1.22 -12.00 -19.25
CA SER A 75 -1.17 -13.18 -20.12
C SER A 75 -0.17 -14.25 -19.67
N SER A 76 0.74 -13.91 -18.76
CA SER A 76 1.80 -14.76 -18.24
C SER A 76 1.64 -15.09 -16.75
N LEU A 77 0.43 -14.93 -16.22
CA LEU A 77 0.16 -15.20 -14.81
C LEU A 77 0.29 -16.70 -14.51
N HIS A 78 1.11 -17.03 -13.50
CA HIS A 78 1.27 -18.41 -13.07
C HIS A 78 -0.08 -19.04 -12.65
N PRO A 79 -0.39 -20.31 -13.00
CA PRO A 79 -1.69 -20.93 -12.71
C PRO A 79 -2.13 -20.86 -11.24
N VAL A 80 -1.20 -21.03 -10.29
CA VAL A 80 -1.46 -20.84 -8.84
C VAL A 80 -2.09 -19.48 -8.54
N TRP A 81 -1.66 -18.41 -9.22
CA TRP A 81 -2.24 -17.09 -9.02
C TRP A 81 -3.61 -16.95 -9.67
N VAL A 82 -3.88 -17.66 -10.77
CA VAL A 82 -5.22 -17.74 -11.35
C VAL A 82 -6.20 -18.36 -10.36
N GLU A 83 -5.83 -19.48 -9.74
CA GLU A 83 -6.65 -20.14 -8.71
C GLU A 83 -6.85 -19.25 -7.48
N VAL A 84 -5.79 -18.61 -6.99
CA VAL A 84 -5.85 -17.67 -5.85
C VAL A 84 -6.76 -16.49 -6.15
N LEU A 85 -6.74 -15.95 -7.37
CA LEU A 85 -7.62 -14.84 -7.77
C LEU A 85 -9.09 -15.30 -7.90
N GLY A 86 -9.31 -16.56 -8.25
CA GLY A 86 -10.65 -17.17 -8.32
C GLY A 86 -11.33 -17.29 -6.96
N ASP A 87 -10.56 -17.50 -5.89
CA ASP A 87 -11.10 -17.52 -4.53
C ASP A 87 -11.19 -16.09 -3.92
N PRO A 88 -12.36 -15.63 -3.46
CA PRO A 88 -12.50 -14.26 -2.94
C PRO A 88 -11.66 -13.95 -1.70
N LEU A 89 -11.45 -14.92 -0.81
CA LEU A 89 -10.67 -14.73 0.41
C LEU A 89 -9.17 -14.70 0.07
N LEU A 90 -8.70 -15.65 -0.73
CA LEU A 90 -7.30 -15.72 -1.13
C LEU A 90 -6.92 -14.52 -2.00
N ARG A 91 -7.79 -14.09 -2.92
CA ARG A 91 -7.61 -12.85 -3.68
C ARG A 91 -7.44 -11.65 -2.76
N ARG A 92 -8.31 -11.50 -1.76
CA ARG A 92 -8.20 -10.42 -0.77
C ARG A 92 -6.87 -10.46 -0.02
N LEU A 93 -6.45 -11.65 0.43
CA LEU A 93 -5.18 -11.84 1.13
C LEU A 93 -3.98 -11.53 0.23
N LEU A 94 -4.02 -11.91 -1.05
CA LEU A 94 -2.96 -11.62 -2.02
C LEU A 94 -2.79 -10.12 -2.25
N LEU A 95 -3.89 -9.38 -2.44
CA LEU A 95 -3.82 -7.93 -2.67
C LEU A 95 -3.29 -7.19 -1.43
N ARG A 96 -3.70 -7.62 -0.23
CA ARG A 96 -3.17 -7.09 1.03
C ARG A 96 -1.70 -7.45 1.26
N PHE A 97 -1.28 -8.63 0.81
CA PHE A 97 0.12 -9.03 0.79
C PHE A 97 0.96 -8.13 -0.14
N ILE A 98 0.46 -7.83 -1.34
CA ILE A 98 1.13 -6.91 -2.28
C ILE A 98 1.31 -5.54 -1.63
N PHE A 99 0.25 -5.00 -1.00
CA PHE A 99 0.35 -3.74 -0.26
C PHE A 99 1.39 -3.79 0.87
N CYS A 100 1.40 -4.86 1.66
CA CYS A 100 2.40 -5.06 2.72
C CYS A 100 3.82 -5.03 2.17
N ARG A 101 4.07 -5.81 1.10
CA ARG A 101 5.39 -5.94 0.48
C ARG A 101 5.87 -4.61 -0.09
N ALA A 102 4.99 -3.89 -0.78
CA ALA A 102 5.29 -2.57 -1.33
C ALA A 102 5.56 -1.54 -0.23
N ALA A 103 4.73 -1.50 0.82
CA ALA A 103 4.93 -0.55 1.91
C ALA A 103 6.31 -0.72 2.56
N HIS A 104 6.72 -1.96 2.80
CA HIS A 104 8.03 -2.26 3.40
C HIS A 104 9.22 -2.08 2.44
N SER A 105 9.04 -2.24 1.12
CA SER A 105 10.15 -2.12 0.14
C SER A 105 10.70 -0.70 0.06
N ILE A 106 9.82 0.29 0.04
CA ILE A 106 10.20 1.71 -0.10
C ILE A 106 10.20 2.48 1.22
N PHE A 107 9.87 1.85 2.36
CA PHE A 107 9.93 2.51 3.66
C PHE A 107 11.37 2.75 4.11
N LYS A 108 11.76 4.01 4.35
CA LYS A 108 13.17 4.41 4.60
C LYS A 108 13.88 3.58 5.69
N PRO A 109 13.27 3.30 6.86
CA PRO A 109 13.90 2.47 7.89
C PRO A 109 14.29 1.05 7.45
N THR A 110 13.54 0.48 6.50
CA THR A 110 13.72 -0.90 6.00
C THR A 110 14.16 -0.96 4.54
N TYR A 111 14.42 0.18 3.92
CA TYR A 111 14.76 0.30 2.51
C TYR A 111 15.97 -0.58 2.13
N HIS A 112 15.84 -1.34 1.04
CA HIS A 112 16.82 -2.33 0.57
C HIS A 112 17.20 -3.45 1.57
N LYS A 113 16.44 -3.65 2.65
CA LYS A 113 16.68 -4.75 3.60
C LYS A 113 15.71 -5.90 3.34
N VAL A 114 16.16 -6.89 2.58
CA VAL A 114 15.34 -8.05 2.18
C VAL A 114 14.74 -8.83 3.35
N ASP A 115 15.40 -8.83 4.52
CA ASP A 115 14.91 -9.50 5.73
C ASP A 115 13.60 -8.91 6.27
N PHE A 116 13.24 -7.70 5.87
CA PHE A 116 12.03 -7.00 6.28
C PHE A 116 10.90 -7.11 5.24
N LEU A 117 11.15 -7.79 4.12
CA LEU A 117 10.17 -7.95 3.06
C LEU A 117 9.43 -9.29 3.19
N PRO A 118 8.10 -9.29 3.13
CA PRO A 118 7.35 -10.53 3.01
C PRO A 118 7.64 -11.14 1.62
N THR A 119 7.75 -12.46 1.56
CA THR A 119 8.08 -13.19 0.33
C THR A 119 6.96 -14.15 -0.06
N CYS A 120 6.92 -14.54 -1.34
CA CYS A 120 5.93 -15.50 -1.82
C CYS A 120 6.53 -16.45 -2.86
N THR A 121 5.91 -17.62 -2.99
CA THR A 121 6.22 -18.58 -4.06
C THR A 121 4.91 -19.11 -4.65
N PRO A 122 4.74 -19.11 -5.99
CA PRO A 122 5.66 -18.57 -7.02
C PRO A 122 5.89 -17.04 -6.87
N PRO A 123 6.86 -16.42 -7.56
CA PRO A 123 7.00 -14.97 -7.53
C PRO A 123 5.77 -14.28 -8.16
N LEU A 124 5.51 -13.05 -7.73
CA LEU A 124 4.51 -12.19 -8.36
C LEU A 124 5.04 -11.65 -9.71
N PRO A 125 4.15 -11.35 -10.67
CA PRO A 125 4.55 -10.66 -11.91
C PRO A 125 5.15 -9.27 -11.63
N GLU A 126 6.08 -8.83 -12.49
CA GLU A 126 6.75 -7.53 -12.40
C GLU A 126 5.78 -6.34 -12.33
N SER A 127 4.60 -6.46 -12.98
CA SER A 127 3.57 -5.41 -13.00
C SER A 127 3.05 -5.05 -11.61
N VAL A 128 3.09 -5.98 -10.66
CA VAL A 128 2.66 -5.76 -9.26
C VAL A 128 3.81 -6.01 -8.27
N ASP A 129 5.05 -5.94 -8.74
CA ASP A 129 6.20 -6.02 -7.86
C ASP A 129 6.22 -4.86 -6.85
N ALA A 130 6.94 -5.03 -5.74
CA ALA A 130 6.96 -4.11 -4.61
C ALA A 130 7.40 -2.69 -5.00
N GLU A 131 8.27 -2.56 -5.99
CA GLU A 131 8.78 -1.28 -6.50
C GLU A 131 8.21 -0.91 -7.88
N SER A 132 7.22 -1.66 -8.39
CA SER A 132 6.59 -1.34 -9.67
C SER A 132 5.95 0.05 -9.64
N MET A 133 5.81 0.69 -10.80
CA MET A 133 5.15 1.99 -10.91
C MET A 133 3.78 2.01 -10.23
N LEU A 134 2.99 0.95 -10.43
CA LEU A 134 1.66 0.81 -9.83
C LEU A 134 1.72 0.78 -8.30
N SER A 135 2.69 0.05 -7.75
CA SER A 135 2.92 -0.02 -6.31
C SER A 135 3.40 1.31 -5.72
N GLN A 136 4.30 2.01 -6.40
CA GLN A 136 4.74 3.34 -5.99
C GLN A 136 3.59 4.36 -6.04
N CYS A 137 2.76 4.35 -7.07
CA CYS A 137 1.58 5.23 -7.18
C CYS A 137 0.55 4.95 -6.08
N CYS A 138 0.29 3.68 -5.74
CA CYS A 138 -0.55 3.33 -4.59
C CYS A 138 0.01 3.93 -3.29
N LEU A 139 1.30 3.70 -3.01
CA LEU A 139 1.90 4.16 -1.76
C LEU A 139 2.03 5.68 -1.69
N LEU A 140 2.30 6.34 -2.82
CA LEU A 140 2.35 7.79 -2.88
C LEU A 140 0.99 8.40 -2.55
N ARG A 141 -0.11 7.87 -3.11
CA ARG A 141 -1.48 8.32 -2.81
C ARG A 141 -1.82 8.15 -1.32
N VAL A 142 -1.53 6.98 -0.74
CA VAL A 142 -1.84 6.72 0.67
C VAL A 142 -0.93 7.53 1.60
N ALA A 143 0.37 7.59 1.31
CA ALA A 143 1.33 8.36 2.12
C ALA A 143 1.08 9.87 2.03
N SER A 144 0.70 10.40 0.86
CA SER A 144 0.36 11.83 0.71
C SER A 144 -0.90 12.19 1.48
N PHE A 145 -1.90 11.32 1.47
CA PHE A 145 -3.12 11.48 2.26
C PHE A 145 -2.83 11.64 3.76
N PHE A 146 -1.81 10.92 4.28
CA PHE A 146 -1.36 11.03 5.67
C PHE A 146 -0.21 12.01 5.91
N GLY A 147 0.24 12.75 4.89
CA GLY A 147 1.40 13.65 5.02
C GLY A 147 2.73 12.94 5.35
N ALA A 148 2.84 11.66 5.04
CA ALA A 148 3.97 10.78 5.40
C ALA A 148 4.89 10.43 4.22
N THR A 149 4.80 11.14 3.10
CA THR A 149 5.61 10.88 1.89
C THR A 149 7.11 10.94 2.15
N ASN A 150 7.54 11.81 3.07
CA ASN A 150 8.93 11.95 3.49
C ASN A 150 9.51 10.70 4.18
N GLN A 151 8.68 9.74 4.61
CA GLN A 151 9.12 8.47 5.21
C GLN A 151 9.43 7.37 4.19
N PHE A 152 9.12 7.61 2.92
CA PHE A 152 9.30 6.63 1.84
C PHE A 152 10.31 7.13 0.79
N SER A 153 11.00 6.18 0.17
CA SER A 153 11.98 6.39 -0.91
C SER A 153 11.30 6.09 -2.26
N PHE A 154 10.47 7.01 -2.73
CA PHE A 154 9.90 6.91 -4.08
C PHE A 154 11.00 7.10 -5.13
N SER A 155 10.95 6.32 -6.21
CA SER A 155 11.74 6.63 -7.41
C SER A 155 11.24 7.96 -7.99
N GLU A 156 12.15 8.79 -8.50
CA GLU A 156 11.76 9.98 -9.25
C GLU A 156 10.99 9.54 -10.48
N VAL A 157 9.66 9.65 -10.44
CA VAL A 157 8.85 9.51 -11.63
C VAL A 157 8.70 10.88 -12.25
N THR A 158 9.36 11.07 -13.39
CA THR A 158 9.09 12.16 -14.33
C THR A 158 7.59 12.34 -14.52
N THR A 159 7.05 13.41 -13.95
CA THR A 159 5.77 14.08 -14.26
C THR A 159 4.61 13.17 -14.67
N TRP A 160 3.68 12.93 -13.75
CA TRP A 160 2.32 12.48 -14.11
C TRP A 160 1.39 13.69 -14.18
N PRO A 161 0.41 13.69 -15.11
CA PRO A 161 -0.44 14.83 -15.38
C PRO A 161 -1.28 15.14 -14.16
N GLU A 162 -1.24 16.40 -13.73
CA GLU A 162 -2.23 16.95 -12.81
C GLU A 162 -3.61 16.72 -13.44
N VAL A 163 -4.54 16.21 -12.61
CA VAL A 163 -5.95 16.23 -12.97
C VAL A 163 -6.34 17.70 -12.93
N ASP A 164 -6.50 18.31 -14.10
CA ASP A 164 -7.00 19.69 -14.25
C ASP A 164 -8.34 19.79 -13.50
N VAL A 165 -8.31 20.47 -12.36
CA VAL A 165 -9.53 20.97 -11.71
C VAL A 165 -9.89 22.25 -12.46
N GLU A 166 -11.00 22.20 -13.19
CA GLU A 166 -11.60 23.33 -13.92
C GLU A 166 -11.46 24.67 -13.18
N GLU A 167 -10.74 25.62 -13.79
CA GLU A 167 -10.86 27.03 -13.45
C GLU A 167 -11.93 27.67 -14.36
N ALA A 168 -13.09 27.92 -13.76
CA ALA A 168 -14.18 28.68 -14.36
C ALA A 168 -13.75 30.13 -14.62
N ALA A 169 -13.34 30.43 -15.85
CA ALA A 169 -13.11 31.81 -16.30
C ALA A 169 -14.43 32.46 -16.75
N VAL A 170 -14.89 33.40 -15.94
CA VAL A 170 -16.00 34.32 -16.15
C VAL A 170 -15.82 35.12 -17.44
N VAL A 171 -16.71 34.94 -18.42
CA VAL A 171 -16.81 35.82 -19.60
C VAL A 171 -17.89 36.88 -19.32
N ASN A 172 -17.46 38.12 -19.08
CA ASN A 172 -18.33 39.29 -19.16
C ASN A 172 -18.38 39.78 -20.63
N PRO A 173 -19.56 40.05 -21.20
CA PRO A 173 -19.66 40.66 -22.52
C PRO A 173 -19.50 42.19 -22.40
N SER A 174 -18.57 42.76 -23.17
CA SER A 174 -18.49 44.21 -23.38
C SER A 174 -19.36 44.60 -24.58
N ILE A 175 -20.13 45.68 -24.40
CA ILE A 175 -20.94 46.38 -25.41
C ILE A 175 -20.04 47.07 -26.43
#